data_AF-A0A2S2NU11-F1
#
_entry.id   AF-A0A2S2NU11-F1
#
_cell.length_a   1.000
_cell.length_b   1.000
_cell.length_c   1.000
_cell.angle_alpha   90.00
_cell.angle_beta   90.00
_cell.angle_gamma   90.00
#
_symmetry.space_group_name_H-M   'P 1'
#
loop_
_entity.id
_entity.type
_entity.pdbx_description
1 polymer ?
#
loop_
_entity_poly.entity_id
_entity_poly.type
_entity_poly.pdbx_seq_one_letter_code
_entity_poly.pdbx_strand_id
1 'polypeptide(L)'
;SIDTQCGFDPKFLQMFSLHMAQKEEFQRHGLLVFDEISTRESIAVNSANLTYTGLVDFGEEGDKGKTFSEKANHGLVFMFIPLEDNYTQPIGVFASKGPTKGVVLTQLVMKAITVLEKAGAF
;
A
#
# COMPACT_ATOMS: atom_id res chain seq x y z
N SER A 1 7.42 2.56 -17.34
CA SER A 1 6.35 3.30 -16.65
C SER A 1 6.33 2.84 -15.20
N ILE A 2 6.26 3.77 -14.25
CA ILE A 2 6.09 3.44 -12.83
C ILE A 2 4.61 3.08 -12.66
N ASP A 3 4.33 1.90 -12.10
CA ASP A 3 2.95 1.54 -11.76
C ASP A 3 2.54 2.30 -10.50
N THR A 4 1.39 2.94 -10.54
CA THR A 4 0.87 3.79 -9.46
C THR A 4 -0.47 3.26 -8.94
N GLN A 5 -0.76 2.00 -9.22
CA GLN A 5 -1.96 1.33 -8.70
C GLN A 5 -1.92 1.18 -7.18
N CYS A 6 -3.11 1.14 -6.59
CA CYS A 6 -3.26 0.79 -5.18
C CYS A 6 -2.97 -0.71 -4.98
N GLY A 7 -2.54 -1.06 -3.78
CA GLY A 7 -2.10 -2.41 -3.43
C GLY A 7 -0.69 -2.43 -2.84
N PHE A 8 -0.22 -3.65 -2.59
CA PHE A 8 1.18 -3.93 -2.34
C PHE A 8 1.87 -4.20 -3.68
N ASP A 9 2.79 -3.34 -4.11
CA ASP A 9 3.46 -3.48 -5.41
C ASP A 9 4.41 -4.70 -5.39
N PRO A 10 4.16 -5.75 -6.21
CA PRO A 10 5.00 -6.94 -6.24
C PRO A 10 6.44 -6.65 -6.68
N LYS A 11 6.66 -5.70 -7.59
CA LYS A 11 8.01 -5.32 -8.05
C LYS A 11 8.77 -4.60 -6.96
N PHE A 12 8.10 -3.71 -6.25
CA PHE A 12 8.67 -3.08 -5.06
C PHE A 12 9.02 -4.14 -4.00
N LEU A 13 8.11 -5.05 -3.66
CA LEU A 13 8.36 -6.10 -2.66
C LEU A 13 9.52 -7.03 -3.05
N GLN A 14 9.67 -7.33 -4.34
CA GLN A 14 10.82 -8.08 -4.84
C GLN A 14 12.14 -7.32 -4.63
N MET A 15 12.18 -6.03 -4.91
CA MET A 15 13.37 -5.21 -4.67
C MET A 15 13.65 -5.05 -3.17
N PHE A 16 12.59 -4.92 -2.38
CA PHE A 16 12.67 -4.81 -0.93
C PHE A 16 13.23 -6.08 -0.29
N SER A 17 12.85 -7.27 -0.78
CA SER A 17 13.41 -8.53 -0.26
C SER A 17 14.89 -8.69 -0.58
N LEU A 18 15.34 -8.25 -1.76
CA LEU A 18 16.77 -8.21 -2.12
C LEU A 18 17.54 -7.25 -1.21
N HIS A 19 16.96 -6.10 -0.86
CA HIS A 19 17.54 -5.16 0.09
C HIS A 19 17.65 -5.76 1.49
N MET A 20 16.59 -6.39 1.99
CA MET A 20 16.59 -7.04 3.30
C MET A 20 17.56 -8.22 3.39
N ALA A 21 17.75 -8.96 2.30
CA ALA A 21 18.71 -10.06 2.25
C ALA A 21 20.16 -9.61 2.48
N GLN A 22 20.49 -8.34 2.22
CA GLN A 22 21.82 -7.75 2.45
C GLN A 22 22.02 -7.27 3.89
N LYS A 23 20.98 -7.30 4.72
CA LYS A 23 21.00 -6.84 6.10
C LYS A 23 21.22 -7.98 7.09
N GLU A 24 21.85 -7.65 8.21
CA GLU A 24 21.91 -8.54 9.38
C GLU A 24 20.53 -8.70 10.03
N GLU A 25 20.34 -9.76 10.81
CA GLU A 25 19.04 -10.13 11.39
C GLU A 25 18.40 -9.00 12.21
N PHE A 26 19.17 -8.33 13.07
CA PHE A 26 18.66 -7.22 13.89
C PHE A 26 18.23 -6.00 13.05
N GLN A 27 18.90 -5.75 11.93
CA GLN A 27 18.60 -4.64 11.02
C GLN A 27 17.33 -4.86 10.18
N ARG A 28 16.76 -6.07 10.22
CA ARG A 28 15.49 -6.42 9.56
C ARG A 28 14.27 -6.17 10.43
N HIS A 29 14.48 -5.87 11.72
CA HIS A 29 13.39 -5.57 12.65
C HIS A 29 12.91 -4.14 12.47
N GLY A 30 11.59 -3.94 12.48
CA GLY A 30 10.96 -2.65 12.25
C GLY A 30 9.56 -2.51 12.83
N LEU A 31 8.98 -1.35 12.59
CA LEU A 31 7.61 -1.02 12.91
C LEU A 31 6.79 -0.98 11.62
N LEU A 32 5.68 -1.69 11.62
CA LEU A 32 4.61 -1.48 10.64
C LEU A 32 3.73 -0.33 11.14
N VAL A 33 3.74 0.79 10.41
CA VAL A 33 2.91 1.96 10.71
C VAL A 33 1.92 2.14 9.57
N PHE A 34 0.69 2.52 9.90
CA PHE A 34 -0.31 2.87 8.90
C PHE A 34 -1.20 3.99 9.41
N ASP A 35 -1.66 4.83 8.49
CA ASP A 35 -2.59 5.91 8.78
C ASP A 35 -3.41 6.28 7.54
N GLU A 36 -4.49 7.01 7.75
CA GLU A 36 -5.37 7.52 6.71
C GLU A 36 -5.22 9.03 6.52
N ILE A 37 -5.19 9.45 5.26
CA ILE A 37 -5.12 10.86 4.89
C ILE A 37 -6.36 11.18 4.05
N SER A 38 -7.10 12.23 4.41
CA SER A 38 -8.20 12.73 3.58
C SER A 38 -7.64 13.34 2.28
N THR A 39 -8.23 12.96 1.16
CA THR A 39 -7.85 13.41 -0.18
C THR A 39 -9.01 14.10 -0.88
N ARG A 40 -8.70 14.98 -1.83
CA ARG A 40 -9.71 15.62 -2.67
C ARG A 40 -10.24 14.61 -3.68
N GLU A 41 -11.56 14.44 -3.71
CA GLU A 41 -12.22 13.67 -4.77
C GLU A 41 -11.87 14.24 -6.15
N SER A 42 -11.23 13.43 -6.97
CA SER A 42 -10.92 13.75 -8.36
C SER A 42 -10.81 12.45 -9.15
N ILE A 43 -11.01 12.53 -10.46
CA ILE A 43 -10.84 11.38 -11.36
C ILE A 43 -9.86 11.81 -12.43
N ALA A 44 -8.82 11.02 -12.64
CA ALA A 44 -7.90 11.20 -13.74
C ALA A 44 -7.92 9.95 -14.63
N VAL A 45 -7.77 10.18 -15.94
CA VAL A 45 -7.68 9.11 -16.93
C VAL A 45 -6.22 8.94 -17.28
N ASN A 46 -5.71 7.72 -17.15
CA ASN A 46 -4.42 7.35 -17.68
C ASN A 46 -4.61 6.84 -19.11
N SER A 47 -4.33 7.69 -20.09
CA SER A 47 -4.51 7.36 -21.51
C SER A 47 -3.54 6.28 -22.00
N ALA A 48 -2.44 6.01 -21.30
CA ALA A 48 -1.45 5.03 -21.73
C ALA A 48 -1.91 3.57 -21.49
N ASN A 49 -2.67 3.33 -20.42
CA ASN A 49 -3.21 2.00 -20.07
C ASN A 49 -4.74 1.97 -20.03
N LEU A 50 -5.40 3.08 -20.40
CA LEU A 50 -6.86 3.26 -20.40
C LEU A 50 -7.50 2.99 -19.04
N THR A 51 -6.80 3.29 -17.94
CA THR A 51 -7.33 3.16 -16.57
C THR A 51 -7.80 4.49 -16.00
N TYR A 52 -8.66 4.40 -14.99
CA TYR A 52 -9.09 5.54 -14.18
C TYR A 52 -8.40 5.48 -12.82
N THR A 53 -7.94 6.62 -12.32
CA THR A 53 -7.45 6.79 -10.95
C THR A 53 -8.38 7.73 -10.17
N GLY A 54 -8.38 7.60 -8.84
CA GLY A 54 -9.23 8.40 -7.96
C GLY A 54 -10.58 7.79 -7.60
N LEU A 55 -10.80 6.51 -7.95
CA LEU A 55 -11.89 5.69 -7.43
C LEU A 55 -11.42 4.89 -6.21
N VAL A 56 -12.35 4.33 -5.45
CA VAL A 56 -12.06 3.32 -4.41
C VAL A 56 -11.22 2.20 -5.03
N ASP A 57 -10.13 1.83 -4.37
CA ASP A 57 -9.23 0.77 -4.82
C ASP A 57 -8.49 0.15 -3.63
N PHE A 58 -8.89 -1.08 -3.28
CA PHE A 58 -8.25 -1.88 -2.23
C PHE A 58 -7.22 -2.89 -2.80
N GLY A 59 -6.69 -2.65 -3.99
CA GLY A 59 -5.70 -3.49 -4.66
C GLY A 59 -6.31 -4.60 -5.52
N GLU A 60 -5.48 -5.45 -6.13
CA GLU A 60 -5.93 -6.47 -7.11
C GLU A 60 -6.99 -7.43 -6.57
N GLU A 61 -6.85 -7.88 -5.32
CA GLU A 61 -7.78 -8.81 -4.66
C GLU A 61 -8.89 -8.09 -3.87
N GLY A 62 -8.91 -6.76 -3.87
CA GLY A 62 -9.82 -5.93 -3.09
C GLY A 62 -10.98 -5.37 -3.90
N ASP A 63 -11.93 -4.75 -3.20
CA ASP A 63 -13.00 -4.01 -3.86
C ASP A 63 -12.44 -2.81 -4.63
N LYS A 64 -12.91 -2.66 -5.88
CA LYS A 64 -12.61 -1.52 -6.75
C LYS A 64 -13.90 -0.81 -7.12
N GLY A 65 -13.86 0.53 -7.16
CA GLY A 65 -14.97 1.36 -7.57
C GLY A 65 -15.33 1.09 -9.02
N LYS A 66 -16.61 0.82 -9.26
CA LYS A 66 -17.16 0.49 -10.59
C LYS A 66 -17.82 1.69 -11.25
N THR A 67 -18.15 2.71 -10.45
CA THR A 67 -18.87 3.89 -10.91
C THR A 67 -18.20 5.17 -10.43
N PHE A 68 -18.44 6.28 -11.14
CA PHE A 68 -17.97 7.61 -10.73
C PHE A 68 -18.61 8.14 -9.44
N SER A 69 -19.58 7.43 -8.86
CA SER A 69 -20.10 7.74 -7.53
C SER A 69 -19.17 7.27 -6.42
N GLU A 70 -18.24 6.35 -6.72
CA GLU A 70 -17.29 5.72 -5.80
C GLU A 70 -15.92 6.39 -5.87
N LYS A 71 -15.89 7.73 -5.93
CA LYS A 71 -14.64 8.50 -5.82
C LYS A 71 -14.04 8.28 -4.44
N ALA A 72 -12.74 8.02 -4.43
CA ALA A 72 -11.99 7.97 -3.19
C ALA A 72 -11.79 9.39 -2.65
N ASN A 73 -11.88 9.51 -1.34
CA ASN A 73 -11.61 10.74 -0.60
C ASN A 73 -10.74 10.50 0.63
N HIS A 74 -10.25 9.28 0.81
CA HIS A 74 -9.26 8.89 1.79
C HIS A 74 -8.21 8.00 1.13
N GLY A 75 -6.96 8.14 1.56
CA GLY A 75 -5.85 7.27 1.20
C GLY A 75 -5.31 6.60 2.47
N LEU A 76 -5.34 5.28 2.51
CA LEU A 76 -4.73 4.48 3.56
C LEU A 76 -3.32 4.07 3.11
N VAL A 77 -2.31 4.41 3.90
CA VAL A 77 -0.91 4.15 3.56
C VAL A 77 -0.29 3.27 4.65
N PHE A 78 0.39 2.20 4.22
CA PHE A 78 1.22 1.36 5.09
C PHE A 78 2.69 1.65 4.83
N MET A 79 3.46 1.80 5.91
CA MET A 79 4.89 2.07 5.89
C MET A 79 5.63 1.10 6.79
N PHE A 80 6.83 0.72 6.37
CA PHE A 80 7.80 0.02 7.21
C PHE A 80 8.89 1.00 7.68
N ILE A 81 9.16 0.98 8.98
CA ILE A 81 10.18 1.80 9.63
C ILE A 81 11.16 0.86 10.35
N PRO A 82 12.37 0.59 9.82
CA PRO A 82 13.38 -0.20 10.52
C PRO A 82 13.77 0.44 11.86
N LEU A 83 14.15 -0.40 12.83
CA LEU A 83 14.64 0.05 14.14
C LEU A 83 16.13 0.44 14.13
N GLU A 84 16.94 -0.23 13.32
CA GLU A 84 18.40 0.01 13.24
C GLU A 84 18.83 0.73 11.95
N ASP A 85 17.93 1.47 11.31
CA ASP A 85 18.23 2.24 10.11
C ASP A 85 17.36 3.50 10.04
N ASN A 86 17.78 4.50 9.27
CA ASN A 86 17.16 5.82 9.22
C ASN A 86 16.44 6.05 7.88
N TYR A 87 15.54 5.14 7.52
CA TYR A 87 14.63 5.35 6.40
C TYR A 87 13.19 4.99 6.78
N THR A 88 12.25 5.46 5.97
CA THR A 88 10.83 5.09 6.05
C THR A 88 10.37 4.74 4.65
N GLN A 89 9.74 3.59 4.47
CA GLN A 89 9.38 3.11 3.14
C GLN A 89 7.89 2.78 3.08
N PRO A 90 7.11 3.42 2.18
CA PRO A 90 5.77 2.95 1.89
C PRO A 90 5.81 1.55 1.27
N ILE A 91 4.96 0.66 1.78
CA ILE A 91 4.88 -0.73 1.31
C ILE A 91 3.54 -1.05 0.62
N GLY A 92 2.51 -0.24 0.88
CA GLY A 92 1.20 -0.39 0.25
C GLY A 92 0.36 0.87 0.41
N VAL A 93 -0.45 1.16 -0.61
CA VAL A 93 -1.35 2.32 -0.64
C VAL A 93 -2.71 1.87 -1.12
N PHE A 94 -3.76 2.35 -0.48
CA PHE A 94 -5.15 2.01 -0.80
C PHE A 94 -6.01 3.26 -0.81
N ALA A 95 -7.07 3.24 -1.61
CA ALA A 95 -7.97 4.37 -1.78
C ALA A 95 -9.39 3.98 -1.33
N SER A 96 -10.00 4.79 -0.48
CA SER A 96 -11.32 4.50 0.10
C SER A 96 -12.25 5.72 0.04
N LYS A 97 -13.55 5.45 0.15
CA LYS A 97 -14.59 6.47 0.27
C LYS A 97 -15.09 6.49 1.71
N GLY A 98 -14.66 7.51 2.44
CA GLY A 98 -14.71 7.58 3.89
C GLY A 98 -13.62 6.72 4.54
N PRO A 99 -13.58 6.67 5.88
CA PRO A 99 -12.64 5.85 6.61
C PRO A 99 -12.75 4.37 6.22
N THR A 100 -11.62 3.66 6.18
CA THR A 100 -11.60 2.23 5.82
C THR A 100 -12.36 1.43 6.86
N LYS A 101 -13.24 0.53 6.39
CA LYS A 101 -14.03 -0.34 7.27
C LYS A 101 -13.08 -1.23 8.07
N GLY A 102 -13.35 -1.39 9.37
CA GLY A 102 -12.48 -2.17 10.27
C GLY A 102 -12.17 -3.59 9.78
N VAL A 103 -13.14 -4.29 9.17
CA VAL A 103 -12.93 -5.63 8.59
C VAL A 103 -11.90 -5.60 7.46
N VAL A 104 -11.98 -4.61 6.57
CA VAL A 104 -11.03 -4.44 5.45
C VAL A 104 -9.67 -4.02 5.98
N LEU A 105 -9.62 -3.10 6.95
CA LEU A 105 -8.37 -2.66 7.58
C LEU A 105 -7.62 -3.84 8.22
N THR A 106 -8.31 -4.68 9.00
CA THR A 106 -7.71 -5.89 9.59
C THR A 106 -7.15 -6.83 8.54
N GLN A 107 -7.88 -7.05 7.44
CA GLN A 107 -7.39 -7.89 6.33
C GLN A 107 -6.13 -7.30 5.68
N LEU A 108 -6.09 -5.99 5.47
CA LEU A 108 -4.94 -5.30 4.90
C LEU A 108 -3.73 -5.32 5.84
N VAL A 109 -3.93 -5.15 7.15
CA VAL A 109 -2.86 -5.27 8.16
C VAL A 109 -2.28 -6.68 8.15
N MET A 110 -3.12 -7.73 8.14
CA MET A 110 -2.64 -9.11 8.08
C MET A 110 -1.88 -9.40 6.78
N LYS A 111 -2.34 -8.87 5.65
CA LYS A 111 -1.63 -8.96 4.38
C LYS A 111 -0.29 -8.20 4.43
N ALA A 112 -0.25 -7.01 5.02
CA ALA A 112 0.96 -6.21 5.18
C ALA A 112 2.05 -6.96 5.97
N ILE A 113 1.68 -7.57 7.10
CA ILE A 113 2.58 -8.42 7.90
C ILE A 113 3.09 -9.59 7.05
N THR A 114 2.18 -10.29 6.36
CA THR A 114 2.56 -11.46 5.54
C THR A 114 3.53 -11.09 4.42
N VAL A 115 3.34 -9.95 3.74
CA VAL A 115 4.25 -9.54 2.66
C VAL A 115 5.60 -9.06 3.18
N LEU A 116 5.64 -8.42 4.35
CA LEU A 116 6.88 -8.02 5.01
C LEU A 116 7.69 -9.24 5.46
N GLU A 117 7.05 -10.20 6.14
CA GLU A 117 7.72 -11.43 6.58
C GLU A 117 8.31 -12.21 5.41
N LYS A 118 7.55 -12.32 4.30
CA LYS A 118 8.04 -12.95 3.06
C LYS A 118 9.20 -12.19 2.43
N ALA A 119 9.27 -10.88 2.61
CA ALA A 119 10.39 -10.06 2.16
C ALA A 119 11.56 -10.07 3.15
N GLY A 120 11.44 -10.72 4.31
CA GLY A 120 12.49 -10.81 5.33
C GLY A 120 12.55 -9.59 6.25
N ALA A 121 11.45 -8.85 6.40
CA ALA A 121 11.30 -7.76 7.36
C ALA A 121 10.32 -8.18 8.46
N PHE A 122 10.69 -7.99 9.73
CA PHE A 122 9.95 -8.49 10.90
C PHE A 122 9.64 -7.38 11.91
#